data_AF-A0A2W4J642-F1
#
_entry.id   AF-A0A2W4J642-F1
#
_cell.length_a   1.000
_cell.length_b   1.000
_cell.length_c   1.000
_cell.angle_alpha   90.00
_cell.angle_beta   90.00
_cell.angle_gamma   90.00
#
_symmetry.space_group_name_H-M   'P 1'
#
loop_
_entity.id
_entity.type
_entity.pdbx_description
1 polymer ?
#
loop_
_entity_poly.entity_id
_entity_poly.type
_entity_poly.pdbx_seq_one_letter_code
_entity_poly.pdbx_strand_id
1 'polypeptide(L)'
;NLIVTPDRRVVAYMGDDERFEYLYKFVSDGRMKPGMSKRAREHNKRLLDSGKLYVAKFRGDSPAEEIDGSGKLPSDGEFDGTGEWILLAHNDKSYVPGFTADEVYVFTRMAADAVGATKMDRPEDVEPNLKTRRVYAALTNNSERGAEGKAGPDEVNPRVKNKHGQVLELMEDRNDNTSTTFTWRLLLVCGDPNDPSTYFAGYDKSQVSPISCPDNVAFDSYGNLWVTTDGNALGSNDGLFAVPLEGKERGHVKQFLTVPPGAETCGPVITKDFVLVSVQHPGEVDGHSADNPASHWPDGGSSQPRPAVVAVYNPHGSIGKPRGR
;
A
#
# COMPACT_ATOMS: atom_id res chain seq x y z
N ASN A 1 -7.82 -3.71 4.32
CA ASN A 1 -8.31 -2.65 3.42
C ASN A 1 -9.73 -2.09 3.68
N LEU A 2 -10.41 -2.43 4.78
CA LEU A 2 -11.81 -2.06 5.03
C LEU A 2 -11.96 -1.06 6.19
N ILE A 3 -12.90 -0.13 6.09
CA ILE A 3 -13.29 0.76 7.19
C ILE A 3 -14.81 0.94 7.28
N VAL A 4 -15.32 1.04 8.51
CA VAL A 4 -16.72 1.38 8.79
C VAL A 4 -16.80 2.86 9.17
N THR A 5 -17.56 3.63 8.43
CA THR A 5 -17.73 5.09 8.62
C THR A 5 -18.58 5.38 9.87
N PRO A 6 -18.66 6.64 10.38
CA PRO A 6 -19.49 6.95 11.56
C PRO A 6 -20.96 6.63 11.33
N ASP A 7 -21.41 6.85 10.10
CA ASP A 7 -22.76 6.56 9.65
C ASP A 7 -22.96 5.06 9.30
N ARG A 8 -21.93 4.24 9.55
CA ARG A 8 -21.90 2.78 9.46
C ARG A 8 -21.93 2.21 8.04
N ARG A 9 -21.67 2.99 7.00
CA ARG A 9 -21.39 2.41 5.68
C ARG A 9 -20.02 1.73 5.71
N VAL A 10 -19.88 0.70 4.90
CA VAL A 10 -18.62 -0.02 4.69
C VAL A 10 -17.93 0.61 3.49
N VAL A 11 -16.65 0.91 3.65
CA VAL A 11 -15.78 1.38 2.57
C VAL A 11 -14.65 0.39 2.42
N ALA A 12 -14.39 -0.04 1.18
CA ALA A 12 -13.25 -0.87 0.81
C ALA A 12 -12.34 -0.08 -0.12
N TYR A 13 -11.05 0.00 0.20
CA TYR A 13 -10.04 0.51 -0.71
C TYR A 13 -9.31 -0.68 -1.36
N MET A 14 -8.91 -0.57 -2.61
CA MET A 14 -8.35 -1.70 -3.36
C MET A 14 -7.24 -1.20 -4.28
N GLY A 15 -6.08 -1.85 -4.24
CA GLY A 15 -5.05 -1.76 -5.28
C GLY A 15 -5.30 -2.79 -6.37
N ASP A 16 -4.86 -2.48 -7.59
CA ASP A 16 -4.79 -3.41 -8.71
C ASP A 16 -3.32 -3.53 -9.11
N ASP A 17 -2.67 -4.59 -8.65
CA ASP A 17 -1.24 -4.80 -8.82
C ASP A 17 -0.88 -5.20 -10.25
N GLU A 18 -0.79 -4.18 -11.10
CA GLU A 18 -0.08 -4.23 -12.36
C GLU A 18 0.46 -2.84 -12.68
N ARG A 19 1.53 -2.78 -13.48
CA ARG A 19 2.12 -1.50 -13.89
C ARG A 19 1.05 -0.68 -14.60
N PHE A 20 0.88 0.57 -14.18
CA PHE A 20 -0.05 1.54 -14.75
C PHE A 20 -1.54 1.27 -14.49
N GLU A 21 -1.88 0.30 -13.65
CA GLU A 21 -3.26 0.13 -13.16
C GLU A 21 -3.52 1.01 -11.93
N TYR A 22 -4.62 0.77 -11.22
CA TYR A 22 -5.33 1.83 -10.51
C TYR A 22 -5.57 1.54 -9.02
N LEU A 23 -5.85 2.62 -8.28
CA LEU A 23 -6.46 2.55 -6.95
C LEU A 23 -7.98 2.71 -7.06
N TYR A 24 -8.72 1.85 -6.39
CA TYR A 24 -10.17 1.82 -6.37
C TYR A 24 -10.74 2.00 -4.97
N LYS A 25 -12.01 2.38 -4.94
CA LYS A 25 -12.80 2.53 -3.72
C LYS A 25 -14.21 2.02 -3.94
N PHE A 26 -14.71 1.23 -3.00
CA PHE A 26 -16.11 0.82 -2.94
C PHE A 26 -16.78 1.42 -1.71
N VAL A 27 -18.00 1.94 -1.84
CA VAL A 27 -18.82 2.43 -0.72
C VAL A 27 -20.18 1.73 -0.74
N SER A 28 -20.51 1.00 0.32
CA SER A 28 -21.77 0.27 0.43
C SER A 28 -22.98 1.20 0.53
N ASP A 29 -24.12 0.79 -0.06
CA ASP A 29 -25.42 1.43 0.17
C ASP A 29 -25.94 1.12 1.58
N GLY A 30 -25.70 -0.11 2.03
CA GLY A 30 -26.12 -0.61 3.32
C GLY A 30 -25.30 -0.06 4.49
N ARG A 31 -25.89 -0.11 5.68
CA ARG A 31 -25.23 0.22 6.96
C ARG A 31 -24.97 -1.05 7.76
N MET A 32 -23.78 -1.15 8.34
CA MET A 32 -23.36 -2.20 9.26
C MET A 32 -24.28 -2.24 10.48
N LYS A 33 -24.87 -3.41 10.74
CA LYS A 33 -25.63 -3.67 11.97
C LYS A 33 -24.67 -4.02 13.11
N PRO A 34 -24.84 -3.42 14.30
CA PRO A 34 -23.99 -3.71 15.44
C PRO A 34 -24.31 -5.08 16.05
N GLY A 35 -23.36 -5.61 16.82
CA GLY A 35 -23.51 -6.86 17.58
C GLY A 35 -23.35 -8.13 16.74
N MET A 36 -23.47 -9.27 17.42
CA MET A 36 -23.13 -10.60 16.86
C MET A 36 -24.35 -11.51 16.64
N SER A 37 -25.56 -10.96 16.72
CA SER A 37 -26.79 -11.76 16.50
C SER A 37 -26.81 -12.40 15.11
N LYS A 38 -27.47 -13.55 14.96
CA LYS A 38 -27.63 -14.24 13.68
C LYS A 38 -28.16 -13.29 12.60
N ARG A 39 -29.20 -12.51 12.91
CA ARG A 39 -29.80 -11.51 12.00
C ARG A 39 -28.84 -10.38 11.61
N ALA A 40 -28.03 -9.89 12.55
CA ALA A 40 -27.01 -8.87 12.24
C ALA A 40 -25.95 -9.44 11.29
N ARG A 41 -25.45 -10.66 11.57
CA ARG A 41 -24.47 -11.34 10.71
C ARG A 41 -25.01 -11.62 9.30
N GLU A 42 -26.24 -12.11 9.18
CA GLU A 42 -26.89 -12.38 7.89
C GLU A 42 -27.05 -11.11 7.04
N HIS A 43 -27.40 -9.98 7.67
CA HIS A 43 -27.44 -8.68 7.01
C HIS A 43 -26.04 -8.22 6.59
N ASN A 44 -25.07 -8.26 7.50
CA ASN A 44 -23.74 -7.72 7.27
C ASN A 44 -22.96 -8.46 6.18
N LYS A 45 -23.24 -9.76 5.98
CA LYS A 45 -22.67 -10.58 4.89
C LYS A 45 -22.97 -10.07 3.48
N ARG A 46 -24.01 -9.23 3.31
CA ARG A 46 -24.47 -8.72 2.01
C ARG A 46 -24.10 -7.26 1.77
N LEU A 47 -23.32 -6.64 2.66
CA LEU A 47 -23.01 -5.21 2.55
C LEU A 47 -22.12 -4.86 1.35
N LEU A 48 -21.41 -5.84 0.80
CA LEU A 48 -20.60 -5.65 -0.41
C LEU A 48 -21.36 -5.95 -1.70
N ASP A 49 -22.62 -6.42 -1.61
CA ASP A 49 -23.43 -6.78 -2.79
C ASP A 49 -24.03 -5.54 -3.48
N SER A 50 -24.05 -4.39 -2.81
CA SER A 50 -24.71 -3.17 -3.30
C SER A 50 -24.00 -1.91 -2.81
N GLY A 51 -23.63 -1.04 -3.76
CA GLY A 51 -22.87 0.15 -3.49
C GLY A 51 -22.25 0.76 -4.74
N LYS A 52 -21.34 1.70 -4.53
CA LYS A 52 -20.71 2.51 -5.56
C LYS A 52 -19.24 2.13 -5.70
N LEU A 53 -18.81 1.85 -6.93
CA LEU A 53 -17.42 1.60 -7.28
C LEU A 53 -16.81 2.86 -7.90
N TYR A 54 -15.64 3.24 -7.42
CA TYR A 54 -14.88 4.41 -7.86
C TYR A 54 -13.44 4.04 -8.21
N VAL A 55 -12.81 4.88 -9.02
CA VAL A 55 -11.37 4.86 -9.31
C VAL A 55 -10.74 6.21 -8.99
N ALA A 56 -9.48 6.20 -8.55
CA ALA A 56 -8.76 7.40 -8.17
C ALA A 56 -8.22 8.18 -9.38
N LYS A 57 -8.26 9.50 -9.26
CA LYS A 57 -7.49 10.43 -10.09
C LYS A 57 -6.75 11.42 -9.20
N PHE A 58 -5.44 11.50 -9.38
CA PHE A 58 -4.53 12.33 -8.61
C PHE A 58 -4.13 13.59 -9.38
N ARG A 59 -3.91 14.66 -8.63
CA ARG A 59 -3.37 15.93 -9.11
C ARG A 59 -2.32 16.43 -8.11
N GLY A 60 -1.08 16.53 -8.56
CA GLY A 60 -0.01 17.20 -7.83
C GLY A 60 -0.19 18.71 -7.75
N ASP A 61 0.41 19.33 -6.74
CA ASP A 61 0.45 20.78 -6.56
C ASP A 61 1.86 21.40 -6.64
N SER A 62 2.90 20.59 -6.82
CA SER A 62 4.24 21.07 -7.19
C SER A 62 4.28 21.71 -8.58
N PRO A 63 5.25 22.60 -8.87
CA PRO A 63 5.51 23.08 -10.23
C PRO A 63 5.78 21.91 -11.20
N ALA A 64 5.06 21.88 -12.32
CA ALA A 64 5.07 20.73 -13.23
C ALA A 64 6.48 20.47 -13.83
N GLU A 65 7.28 21.52 -14.01
CA GLU A 65 8.67 21.45 -14.47
C GLU A 65 9.63 20.77 -13.49
N GLU A 66 9.27 20.68 -12.20
CA GLU A 66 10.08 20.00 -11.18
C GLU A 66 9.83 18.49 -11.14
N ILE A 67 8.71 18.02 -11.71
CA ILE A 67 8.35 16.61 -11.81
C ILE A 67 8.92 16.02 -13.11
N ASP A 68 10.24 16.01 -13.21
CA ASP A 68 11.00 15.58 -14.40
C ASP A 68 11.30 14.07 -14.43
N GLY A 69 10.85 13.33 -13.41
CA GLY A 69 11.09 11.89 -13.28
C GLY A 69 12.38 11.51 -12.55
N SER A 70 13.16 12.48 -12.06
CA SER A 70 14.35 12.22 -11.24
C SER A 70 14.02 11.73 -9.83
N GLY A 71 12.78 11.92 -9.36
CA GLY A 71 12.39 11.71 -7.96
C GLY A 71 13.01 12.73 -7.00
N LYS A 72 13.62 13.80 -7.51
CA LYS A 72 14.10 14.90 -6.67
C LYS A 72 12.92 15.51 -5.92
N LEU A 73 13.09 15.74 -4.62
CA LEU A 73 12.09 16.42 -3.80
C LEU A 73 11.79 17.81 -4.39
N PRO A 74 10.50 18.15 -4.62
CA PRO A 74 10.09 19.46 -5.08
C PRO A 74 10.47 20.58 -4.10
N SER A 75 10.48 21.81 -4.61
CA SER A 75 10.95 22.99 -3.89
C SER A 75 10.05 23.43 -2.74
N ASP A 76 8.78 23.01 -2.73
CA ASP A 76 7.85 23.18 -1.60
C ASP A 76 8.07 22.15 -0.47
N GLY A 77 8.87 21.12 -0.71
CA GLY A 77 9.39 20.19 0.29
C GLY A 77 8.53 18.96 0.54
N GLU A 78 7.46 18.74 -0.22
CA GLU A 78 6.62 17.54 -0.14
C GLU A 78 6.36 16.98 -1.55
N PHE A 79 5.90 15.72 -1.62
CA PHE A 79 5.25 15.19 -2.81
C PHE A 79 3.78 15.06 -2.43
N ASP A 80 2.93 15.98 -2.84
CA ASP A 80 1.54 16.04 -2.36
C ASP A 80 0.56 16.66 -3.36
N GLY A 81 -0.67 16.86 -2.89
CA GLY A 81 -1.71 17.50 -3.67
C GLY A 81 -3.12 16.98 -3.35
N THR A 82 -3.96 16.97 -4.38
CA THR A 82 -5.40 16.66 -4.29
C THR A 82 -5.78 15.53 -5.23
N GLY A 83 -6.96 14.97 -5.04
CA GLY A 83 -7.53 14.02 -5.99
C GLY A 83 -9.02 13.83 -5.81
N GLU A 84 -9.58 13.04 -6.72
CA GLU A 84 -10.99 12.72 -6.79
C GLU A 84 -11.22 11.23 -7.00
N TRP A 85 -12.36 10.74 -6.51
CA TRP A 85 -12.89 9.42 -6.78
C TRP A 85 -13.93 9.52 -7.89
N ILE A 86 -13.56 9.06 -9.09
CA ILE A 86 -14.46 9.04 -10.24
C ILE A 86 -15.39 7.84 -10.11
N LEU A 87 -16.71 8.10 -10.11
CA LEU A 87 -17.72 7.05 -10.03
C LEU A 87 -17.76 6.24 -11.33
N LEU A 88 -17.54 4.92 -11.23
CA LEU A 88 -17.60 3.99 -12.36
C LEU A 88 -19.00 3.37 -12.50
N ALA A 89 -19.53 2.82 -11.40
CA ALA A 89 -20.83 2.16 -11.39
C ALA A 89 -21.51 2.24 -10.01
N HIS A 90 -22.84 2.14 -10.02
CA HIS A 90 -23.68 1.98 -8.83
C HIS A 90 -24.78 0.95 -9.12
N ASN A 91 -24.67 -0.23 -8.52
CA ASN A 91 -25.59 -1.35 -8.74
C ASN A 91 -25.75 -1.64 -10.25
N ASP A 92 -26.96 -1.53 -10.80
CA ASP A 92 -27.28 -1.81 -12.21
C ASP A 92 -27.00 -0.64 -13.17
N LYS A 93 -26.39 0.45 -12.68
CA LYS A 93 -26.12 1.65 -13.48
C LYS A 93 -24.64 1.92 -13.67
N SER A 94 -24.23 2.05 -14.94
CA SER A 94 -22.91 2.57 -15.33
C SER A 94 -22.90 4.10 -15.37
N TYR A 95 -21.75 4.67 -15.03
CA TYR A 95 -21.42 6.09 -15.17
C TYR A 95 -20.28 6.32 -16.17
N VAL A 96 -19.80 5.26 -16.83
CA VAL A 96 -18.75 5.30 -17.83
C VAL A 96 -19.38 5.30 -19.23
N PRO A 97 -19.14 6.33 -20.07
CA PRO A 97 -19.68 6.38 -21.42
C PRO A 97 -19.28 5.15 -22.24
N GLY A 98 -20.28 4.49 -22.85
CA GLY A 98 -20.05 3.32 -23.71
C GLY A 98 -19.98 1.98 -22.97
N PHE A 99 -20.16 1.95 -21.64
CA PHE A 99 -20.20 0.71 -20.85
C PHE A 99 -21.55 0.54 -20.17
N THR A 100 -22.05 -0.70 -20.12
CA THR A 100 -23.08 -1.14 -19.17
C THR A 100 -22.49 -1.36 -17.77
N ALA A 101 -23.33 -1.49 -16.74
CA ALA A 101 -22.84 -1.75 -15.37
C ALA A 101 -22.07 -3.07 -15.26
N ASP A 102 -22.58 -4.13 -15.90
CA ASP A 102 -21.93 -5.43 -15.94
C ASP A 102 -20.55 -5.35 -16.61
N GLU A 103 -20.44 -4.61 -17.73
CA GLU A 103 -19.15 -4.36 -18.38
C GLU A 103 -18.20 -3.55 -17.50
N VAL A 104 -18.67 -2.58 -16.72
CA VAL A 104 -17.82 -1.86 -15.75
C VAL A 104 -17.26 -2.82 -14.69
N TYR A 105 -18.05 -3.77 -14.19
CA TYR A 105 -17.60 -4.70 -13.14
C TYR A 105 -16.70 -5.83 -13.67
N VAL A 106 -16.85 -6.23 -14.93
CA VAL A 106 -16.01 -7.27 -15.56
C VAL A 106 -14.76 -6.69 -16.20
N PHE A 107 -14.88 -5.51 -16.83
CA PHE A 107 -13.80 -4.82 -17.57
C PHE A 107 -13.39 -3.53 -16.86
N THR A 108 -13.25 -3.58 -15.53
CA THR A 108 -13.04 -2.39 -14.68
C THR A 108 -11.82 -1.56 -15.10
N ARG A 109 -10.72 -2.19 -15.53
CA ARG A 109 -9.53 -1.50 -16.06
C ARG A 109 -9.83 -0.68 -17.31
N MET A 110 -10.58 -1.24 -18.26
CA MET A 110 -11.00 -0.52 -19.48
C MET A 110 -11.94 0.65 -19.15
N ALA A 111 -12.82 0.46 -18.16
CA ALA A 111 -13.70 1.51 -17.68
C ALA A 111 -12.90 2.64 -16.98
N ALA A 112 -11.87 2.30 -16.21
CA ALA A 112 -10.95 3.24 -15.57
C ALA A 112 -10.10 4.04 -16.59
N ASP A 113 -9.56 3.38 -17.61
CA ASP A 113 -8.89 4.03 -18.75
C ASP A 113 -9.84 5.05 -19.42
N ALA A 114 -11.10 4.65 -19.68
CA ALA A 114 -12.08 5.50 -20.37
C ALA A 114 -12.43 6.78 -19.61
N VAL A 115 -12.31 6.81 -18.29
CA VAL A 115 -12.53 8.00 -17.46
C VAL A 115 -11.25 8.77 -17.12
N GLY A 116 -10.08 8.31 -17.60
CA GLY A 116 -8.81 8.98 -17.37
C GLY A 116 -8.34 8.91 -15.92
N ALA A 117 -8.50 7.75 -15.28
CA ALA A 117 -7.89 7.47 -13.97
C ALA A 117 -6.36 7.59 -14.03
N THR A 118 -5.73 7.86 -12.88
CA THR A 118 -4.26 8.01 -12.83
C THR A 118 -3.59 6.64 -12.85
N LYS A 119 -2.72 6.43 -13.83
CA LYS A 119 -1.93 5.21 -13.99
C LYS A 119 -0.85 5.12 -12.91
N MET A 120 -0.94 4.14 -12.01
CA MET A 120 -0.11 4.06 -10.82
C MET A 120 1.07 3.09 -10.97
N ASP A 121 2.06 3.22 -10.09
CA ASP A 121 3.18 2.27 -9.98
C ASP A 121 2.81 1.07 -9.10
N ARG A 122 2.10 0.09 -9.68
CA ARG A 122 1.75 -1.20 -9.04
C ARG A 122 1.15 -1.07 -7.62
N PRO A 123 -0.11 -0.63 -7.50
CA PRO A 123 -0.80 -0.63 -6.22
C PRO A 123 -0.99 -2.04 -5.66
N GLU A 124 -0.31 -2.33 -4.55
CA GLU A 124 -0.41 -3.59 -3.81
C GLU A 124 -1.48 -3.47 -2.71
N ASP A 125 -1.09 -3.60 -1.44
CA ASP A 125 -1.98 -3.47 -0.30
C ASP A 125 -2.39 -2.02 -0.05
N VAL A 126 -3.61 -1.86 0.44
CA VAL A 126 -4.21 -0.58 0.78
C VAL A 126 -4.92 -0.69 2.12
N GLU A 127 -4.43 0.01 3.14
CA GLU A 127 -4.95 -0.11 4.50
C GLU A 127 -5.42 1.25 5.06
N PRO A 128 -6.70 1.39 5.45
CA PRO A 128 -7.16 2.54 6.20
C PRO A 128 -6.73 2.43 7.67
N ASN A 129 -6.10 3.47 8.20
CA ASN A 129 -5.84 3.58 9.62
C ASN A 129 -7.16 3.82 10.37
N LEU A 130 -7.62 2.85 11.17
CA LEU A 130 -8.92 2.92 11.82
C LEU A 130 -9.07 4.05 12.86
N LYS A 131 -7.96 4.65 13.31
CA LYS A 131 -7.98 5.77 14.26
C LYS A 131 -8.01 7.12 13.56
N THR A 132 -7.11 7.31 12.59
CA THR A 132 -6.96 8.60 11.90
C THR A 132 -7.87 8.71 10.67
N ARG A 133 -8.27 7.57 10.11
CA ARG A 133 -9.02 7.36 8.86
C ARG A 133 -8.31 7.72 7.58
N ARG A 134 -7.04 8.08 7.69
CA ARG A 134 -6.12 8.17 6.55
C ARG A 134 -5.95 6.78 5.92
N VAL A 135 -5.74 6.75 4.63
CA VAL A 135 -5.57 5.53 3.84
C VAL A 135 -4.12 5.48 3.37
N TYR A 136 -3.50 4.31 3.45
CA TYR A 136 -2.13 4.11 3.03
C TYR A 136 -2.10 3.04 1.96
N ALA A 137 -1.31 3.24 0.91
CA ALA A 137 -1.13 2.26 -0.15
C ALA A 137 0.36 2.05 -0.41
N ALA A 138 0.75 0.80 -0.57
CA ALA A 138 2.06 0.45 -1.10
C ALA A 138 2.01 0.47 -2.63
N LEU A 139 2.98 1.15 -3.24
CA LEU A 139 3.17 1.22 -4.69
C LEU A 139 4.53 0.58 -4.97
N THR A 140 4.57 -0.70 -5.30
CA THR A 140 5.79 -1.51 -5.13
C THR A 140 6.92 -1.12 -6.08
N ASN A 141 6.64 -0.90 -7.37
CA ASN A 141 7.61 -0.44 -8.37
C ASN A 141 6.95 -0.29 -9.75
N ASN A 142 7.66 0.35 -10.68
CA ASN A 142 7.30 0.35 -12.09
C ASN A 142 8.51 0.65 -12.99
N SER A 143 9.18 -0.39 -13.44
CA SER A 143 10.34 -0.28 -14.33
C SER A 143 10.03 0.32 -15.70
N GLU A 144 8.75 0.42 -16.09
CA GLU A 144 8.32 0.96 -17.38
C GLU A 144 7.90 2.43 -17.31
N ARG A 145 7.84 3.03 -16.12
CA ARG A 145 7.48 4.45 -15.95
C ARG A 145 8.39 5.34 -16.81
N GLY A 146 7.79 6.16 -17.68
CA GLY A 146 8.51 7.04 -18.61
C GLY A 146 9.21 6.33 -19.78
N ALA A 147 8.99 5.02 -19.99
CA ALA A 147 9.41 4.35 -21.21
C ALA A 147 8.58 4.82 -22.42
N GLU A 148 9.09 4.58 -23.63
CA GLU A 148 8.41 4.96 -24.86
C GLU A 148 7.00 4.35 -24.94
N GLY A 149 6.00 5.17 -25.24
CA GLY A 149 4.60 4.76 -25.30
C GLY A 149 3.94 4.45 -23.94
N LYS A 150 4.64 4.66 -22.82
CA LYS A 150 4.13 4.47 -21.47
C LYS A 150 3.88 5.80 -20.77
N ALA A 151 3.10 5.78 -19.70
CA ALA A 151 2.82 6.99 -18.94
C ALA A 151 4.12 7.57 -18.37
N GLY A 152 4.27 8.90 -18.47
CA GLY A 152 5.40 9.65 -17.92
C GLY A 152 5.35 9.73 -16.38
N PRO A 153 6.37 10.34 -15.75
CA PRO A 153 6.30 10.68 -14.34
C PRO A 153 5.20 11.71 -14.08
N ASP A 154 4.57 11.57 -12.93
CA ASP A 154 3.70 12.57 -12.31
C ASP A 154 4.06 12.61 -10.81
N GLU A 155 3.49 13.55 -10.06
CA GLU A 155 3.98 13.78 -8.69
C GLU A 155 3.73 12.59 -7.75
N VAL A 156 2.67 11.81 -7.98
CA VAL A 156 2.37 10.60 -7.20
C VAL A 156 3.20 9.39 -7.67
N ASN A 157 3.76 9.44 -8.89
CA ASN A 157 4.71 8.47 -9.45
C ASN A 157 5.99 9.18 -9.96
N PRO A 158 6.83 9.74 -9.06
CA PRO A 158 7.78 10.80 -9.41
C PRO A 158 9.08 10.31 -10.07
N ARG A 159 9.24 9.00 -10.29
CA ARG A 159 10.49 8.40 -10.80
C ARG A 159 10.28 7.63 -12.10
N VAL A 160 11.07 7.94 -13.12
CA VAL A 160 11.18 7.08 -14.30
C VAL A 160 11.87 5.77 -13.95
N LYS A 161 11.47 4.67 -14.60
CA LYS A 161 12.03 3.32 -14.38
C LYS A 161 12.12 2.98 -12.89
N ASN A 162 11.08 3.31 -12.14
CA ASN A 162 11.02 3.18 -10.69
C ASN A 162 11.25 1.72 -10.27
N LYS A 163 12.37 1.45 -9.58
CA LYS A 163 12.73 0.11 -9.09
C LYS A 163 12.39 -0.11 -7.63
N HIS A 164 12.07 0.95 -6.89
CA HIS A 164 12.05 0.90 -5.43
C HIS A 164 10.69 1.17 -4.83
N GLY A 165 9.77 1.78 -5.57
CA GLY A 165 8.42 2.05 -5.08
C GLY A 165 8.30 3.19 -4.08
N GLN A 166 7.10 3.38 -3.59
CA GLN A 166 6.73 4.46 -2.68
C GLN A 166 5.55 4.04 -1.81
N VAL A 167 5.33 4.75 -0.71
CA VAL A 167 4.15 4.57 0.16
C VAL A 167 3.32 5.85 0.12
N LEU A 168 2.11 5.73 -0.38
CA LEU A 168 1.11 6.80 -0.46
C LEU A 168 0.37 6.94 0.87
N GLU A 169 0.07 8.17 1.27
CA GLU A 169 -0.88 8.52 2.33
C GLU A 169 -1.98 9.41 1.73
N LEU A 170 -3.25 9.06 1.95
CA LEU A 170 -4.43 9.78 1.50
C LEU A 170 -5.31 10.18 2.69
N MET A 171 -5.85 11.40 2.67
CA MET A 171 -6.83 11.90 3.62
C MET A 171 -8.09 12.35 2.88
N GLU A 172 -9.18 11.63 3.11
CA GLU A 172 -10.49 11.97 2.55
C GLU A 172 -11.01 13.30 3.13
N ASP A 173 -11.67 14.10 2.30
CA ASP A 173 -12.20 15.39 2.75
C ASP A 173 -13.09 15.24 3.97
N ARG A 174 -12.91 16.15 4.93
CA ARG A 174 -13.61 16.17 6.22
C ARG A 174 -13.43 14.89 7.05
N ASN A 175 -12.40 14.09 6.75
CA ASN A 175 -12.13 12.82 7.40
C ASN A 175 -13.31 11.81 7.28
N ASP A 176 -14.02 11.88 6.15
CA ASP A 176 -15.15 11.02 5.80
C ASP A 176 -14.76 10.09 4.66
N ASN A 177 -14.56 8.81 4.97
CA ASN A 177 -14.20 7.80 3.97
C ASN A 177 -15.26 7.58 2.89
N THR A 178 -16.39 8.28 2.91
CA THR A 178 -17.38 8.28 1.81
C THR A 178 -17.29 9.49 0.89
N SER A 179 -16.35 10.42 1.15
CA SER A 179 -16.06 11.55 0.29
C SER A 179 -15.64 11.10 -1.12
N THR A 180 -15.82 11.98 -2.10
CA THR A 180 -15.37 11.77 -3.49
C THR A 180 -14.15 12.62 -3.82
N THR A 181 -13.57 13.28 -2.82
CA THR A 181 -12.40 14.15 -2.93
C THR A 181 -11.49 13.93 -1.72
N PHE A 182 -10.19 14.09 -1.95
CA PHE A 182 -9.15 13.85 -0.95
C PHE A 182 -7.92 14.73 -1.18
N THR A 183 -7.11 14.87 -0.14
CA THR A 183 -5.70 15.26 -0.26
C THR A 183 -4.81 14.03 -0.13
N TRP A 184 -3.62 14.07 -0.71
CA TRP A 184 -2.67 12.97 -0.65
C TRP A 184 -1.25 13.48 -0.48
N ARG A 185 -0.34 12.61 -0.06
CA ARG A 185 1.11 12.83 -0.02
C ARG A 185 1.86 11.50 -0.13
N LEU A 186 3.09 11.51 -0.63
CA LEU A 186 3.98 10.35 -0.47
C LEU A 186 4.59 10.39 0.93
N LEU A 187 4.26 9.39 1.75
CA LEU A 187 4.91 9.18 3.05
C LEU A 187 6.38 8.81 2.83
N LEU A 188 6.63 7.90 1.89
CA LEU A 188 7.97 7.41 1.56
C LEU A 188 8.14 7.40 0.04
N VAL A 189 9.31 7.81 -0.45
CA VAL A 189 9.86 7.44 -1.76
C VAL A 189 11.05 6.53 -1.47
N CYS A 190 10.86 5.22 -1.64
CA CYS A 190 11.74 4.17 -1.15
C CYS A 190 13.02 4.06 -1.99
N GLY A 191 14.08 3.48 -1.43
CA GLY A 191 15.37 3.22 -2.07
C GLY A 191 16.53 3.30 -1.07
N ASP A 192 17.75 3.48 -1.58
CA ASP A 192 18.92 3.81 -0.76
C ASP A 192 18.75 5.22 -0.14
N PRO A 193 18.85 5.38 1.20
CA PRO A 193 18.75 6.69 1.83
C PRO A 193 19.82 7.70 1.38
N ASN A 194 20.95 7.24 0.83
CA ASN A 194 21.99 8.11 0.28
C ASN A 194 21.65 8.63 -1.13
N ASP A 195 20.67 8.02 -1.82
CA ASP A 195 20.23 8.48 -3.13
C ASP A 195 19.37 9.75 -2.98
N PRO A 196 19.66 10.84 -3.73
CA PRO A 196 18.89 12.07 -3.64
C PRO A 196 17.41 11.94 -4.05
N SER A 197 17.04 10.89 -4.78
CA SER A 197 15.66 10.61 -5.23
C SER A 197 14.77 9.96 -4.17
N THR A 198 15.30 9.64 -2.98
CA THR A 198 14.50 9.06 -1.88
C THR A 198 13.97 10.13 -0.93
N TYR A 199 12.85 9.84 -0.27
CA TYR A 199 12.17 10.76 0.64
C TYR A 199 11.51 9.97 1.78
N PHE A 200 11.57 10.52 3.00
CA PHE A 200 11.11 9.82 4.21
C PHE A 200 10.29 10.77 5.10
N ALA A 201 9.28 11.42 4.52
CA ALA A 201 8.43 12.42 5.20
C ALA A 201 9.21 13.54 5.92
N GLY A 202 10.34 13.95 5.33
CA GLY A 202 11.24 14.97 5.91
C GLY A 202 12.16 14.47 7.03
N TYR A 203 12.16 13.17 7.36
CA TYR A 203 13.07 12.62 8.36
C TYR A 203 14.54 12.60 7.88
N ASP A 204 15.48 12.62 8.82
CA ASP A 204 16.91 12.55 8.52
C ASP A 204 17.27 11.19 7.90
N LYS A 205 17.66 11.22 6.62
CA LYS A 205 17.96 10.03 5.81
C LYS A 205 19.18 9.25 6.34
N SER A 206 20.06 9.88 7.12
CA SER A 206 21.18 9.18 7.76
C SER A 206 20.76 8.24 8.90
N GLN A 207 19.50 8.34 9.33
CA GLN A 207 18.97 7.60 10.48
C GLN A 207 17.90 6.56 10.09
N VAL A 208 17.56 6.44 8.80
CA VAL A 208 16.55 5.48 8.32
C VAL A 208 17.18 4.21 7.77
N SER A 209 16.44 3.10 7.83
CA SER A 209 16.81 1.88 7.13
C SER A 209 16.53 2.00 5.63
N PRO A 210 17.40 1.45 4.74
CA PRO A 210 17.06 1.27 3.33
C PRO A 210 15.84 0.37 3.19
N ILE A 211 14.94 0.74 2.28
CA ILE A 211 13.69 0.00 2.00
C ILE A 211 13.41 0.08 0.51
N SER A 212 12.92 -1.00 -0.09
CA SER A 212 12.57 -1.07 -1.51
C SER A 212 11.39 -2.01 -1.68
N CYS A 213 10.58 -1.76 -2.71
CA CYS A 213 9.46 -2.60 -3.10
C CYS A 213 8.48 -2.86 -1.95
N PRO A 214 7.90 -1.80 -1.36
CA PRO A 214 6.88 -1.96 -0.34
C PRO A 214 5.68 -2.72 -0.93
N ASP A 215 5.13 -3.66 -0.17
CA ASP A 215 4.01 -4.51 -0.59
C ASP A 215 2.84 -4.42 0.39
N ASN A 216 2.94 -5.02 1.59
CA ASN A 216 1.82 -4.95 2.54
C ASN A 216 1.97 -3.80 3.53
N VAL A 217 0.83 -3.25 3.96
CA VAL A 217 0.76 -2.17 4.94
C VAL A 217 -0.20 -2.53 6.07
N ALA A 218 0.27 -2.39 7.31
CA ALA A 218 -0.54 -2.67 8.49
C ALA A 218 -0.31 -1.66 9.61
N PHE A 219 -1.24 -1.59 10.56
CA PHE A 219 -1.13 -0.70 11.71
C PHE A 219 -1.02 -1.48 13.02
N ASP A 220 -0.18 -0.99 13.92
CA ASP A 220 -0.17 -1.46 15.30
C ASP A 220 -1.13 -0.65 16.20
N SER A 221 -1.27 -1.11 17.45
CA SER A 221 -2.10 -0.43 18.44
C SER A 221 -1.58 0.95 18.87
N TYR A 222 -0.34 1.32 18.53
CA TYR A 222 0.25 2.63 18.81
C TYR A 222 0.03 3.62 17.65
N GLY A 223 -0.39 3.13 16.48
CA GLY A 223 -0.61 3.93 15.28
C GLY A 223 0.63 4.05 14.38
N ASN A 224 1.66 3.22 14.59
CA ASN A 224 2.75 3.12 13.62
C ASN A 224 2.27 2.34 12.39
N LEU A 225 2.77 2.73 11.23
CA LEU A 225 2.66 1.95 10.00
C LEU A 225 3.74 0.87 9.99
N TRP A 226 3.38 -0.31 9.54
CA TRP A 226 4.26 -1.44 9.33
C TRP A 226 4.21 -1.81 7.86
N VAL A 227 5.37 -1.92 7.23
CA VAL A 227 5.53 -2.11 5.78
C VAL A 227 6.33 -3.38 5.54
N THR A 228 5.79 -4.33 4.76
CA THR A 228 6.58 -5.45 4.26
C THR A 228 7.14 -5.15 2.87
N THR A 229 8.14 -5.92 2.45
CA THR A 229 8.74 -5.80 1.13
C THR A 229 8.71 -7.14 0.38
N ASP A 230 8.59 -7.03 -0.94
CA ASP A 230 8.72 -8.13 -1.90
C ASP A 230 9.55 -7.66 -3.11
N GLY A 231 10.67 -8.34 -3.39
CA GLY A 231 11.47 -8.07 -4.57
C GLY A 231 12.45 -6.91 -4.37
N ASN A 232 12.96 -6.73 -3.15
CA ASN A 232 13.89 -5.67 -2.78
C ASN A 232 15.06 -5.50 -3.78
N ALA A 233 15.14 -4.32 -4.40
CA ALA A 233 16.11 -3.99 -5.44
C ALA A 233 17.43 -3.39 -4.91
N LEU A 234 17.70 -3.48 -3.61
CA LEU A 234 18.90 -2.93 -2.95
C LEU A 234 19.95 -4.02 -2.61
N GLY A 235 19.68 -5.28 -2.95
CA GLY A 235 20.58 -6.41 -2.69
C GLY A 235 20.57 -6.89 -1.24
N SER A 236 19.65 -6.40 -0.41
CA SER A 236 19.31 -6.99 0.88
C SER A 236 18.11 -7.92 0.74
N ASN A 237 17.95 -8.82 1.70
CA ASN A 237 16.74 -9.65 1.81
C ASN A 237 15.52 -8.77 2.10
N ASP A 238 14.34 -9.27 1.77
CA ASP A 238 13.08 -8.66 2.17
C ASP A 238 12.89 -8.65 3.69
N GLY A 239 11.95 -7.85 4.16
CA GLY A 239 11.71 -7.70 5.58
C GLY A 239 10.44 -6.96 5.95
N LEU A 240 10.33 -6.70 7.25
CA LEU A 240 9.26 -5.90 7.84
C LEU A 240 9.88 -4.67 8.48
N PHE A 241 9.28 -3.51 8.20
CA PHE A 241 9.74 -2.20 8.63
C PHE A 241 8.66 -1.50 9.44
N ALA A 242 9.05 -0.79 10.49
CA ALA A 242 8.16 0.07 11.28
C ALA A 242 8.41 1.54 10.95
N VAL A 243 7.34 2.31 10.79
CA VAL A 243 7.35 3.72 10.40
C VAL A 243 6.38 4.50 11.30
N PRO A 244 6.87 5.33 12.24
CA PRO A 244 6.00 6.22 12.99
C PRO A 244 5.34 7.23 12.05
N LEU A 245 4.07 7.56 12.32
CA LEU A 245 3.27 8.46 11.48
C LEU A 245 3.10 9.86 12.06
N GLU A 246 3.51 10.11 13.30
CA GLU A 246 3.24 11.36 14.01
C GLU A 246 4.45 11.88 14.77
N GLY A 247 4.45 13.20 15.00
CA GLY A 247 5.46 13.88 15.79
C GLY A 247 6.86 13.85 15.16
N LYS A 248 7.88 14.06 15.99
CA LYS A 248 9.27 14.18 15.54
C LYS A 248 9.86 12.92 14.90
N GLU A 249 9.22 11.77 15.07
CA GLU A 249 9.67 10.49 14.50
C GLU A 249 8.94 10.12 13.21
N ARG A 250 8.05 10.99 12.71
CA ARG A 250 7.33 10.74 11.46
C ARG A 250 8.33 10.46 10.33
N GLY A 251 8.16 9.34 9.64
CA GLY A 251 9.04 8.92 8.54
C GLY A 251 10.32 8.20 8.98
N HIS A 252 10.54 7.98 10.29
CA HIS A 252 11.68 7.20 10.78
C HIS A 252 11.52 5.71 10.46
N VAL A 253 11.90 5.30 9.25
CA VAL A 253 11.85 3.90 8.80
C VAL A 253 12.89 3.07 9.52
N LYS A 254 12.45 2.03 10.21
CA LYS A 254 13.31 1.08 10.92
C LYS A 254 13.00 -0.34 10.52
N GLN A 255 13.99 -1.06 10.00
CA GLN A 255 13.86 -2.50 9.80
C GLN A 255 13.68 -3.21 11.15
N PHE A 256 12.62 -3.99 11.27
CA PHE A 256 12.30 -4.77 12.46
C PHE A 256 12.78 -6.21 12.33
N LEU A 257 12.60 -6.83 11.16
CA LEU A 257 13.12 -8.15 10.84
C LEU A 257 13.45 -8.25 9.34
N THR A 258 14.15 -9.32 9.00
CA THR A 258 14.44 -9.75 7.64
C THR A 258 14.07 -11.22 7.49
N VAL A 259 13.75 -11.64 6.26
CA VAL A 259 13.41 -13.02 5.92
C VAL A 259 14.58 -13.71 5.20
N PRO A 260 14.55 -15.05 5.02
CA PRO A 260 15.60 -15.79 4.33
C PRO A 260 15.81 -15.32 2.88
N PRO A 261 16.97 -15.60 2.27
CA PRO A 261 17.22 -15.28 0.86
C PRO A 261 16.18 -15.89 -0.08
N GLY A 262 15.80 -15.12 -1.10
CA GLY A 262 14.79 -15.53 -2.08
C GLY A 262 13.40 -15.74 -1.49
N ALA A 263 13.09 -15.14 -0.34
CA ALA A 263 11.76 -15.08 0.24
C ALA A 263 11.28 -13.63 0.23
N GLU A 264 9.97 -13.42 0.18
CA GLU A 264 9.35 -12.13 0.52
C GLU A 264 8.77 -12.16 1.95
N THR A 265 8.49 -10.97 2.50
CA THR A 265 7.72 -10.84 3.73
C THR A 265 6.29 -10.44 3.39
N CYS A 266 5.30 -11.19 3.86
CA CYS A 266 3.89 -10.95 3.52
C CYS A 266 2.95 -11.04 4.74
N GLY A 267 1.82 -10.34 4.67
CA GLY A 267 0.66 -10.48 5.56
C GLY A 267 0.97 -10.24 7.04
N PRO A 268 1.53 -9.07 7.42
CA PRO A 268 1.91 -8.83 8.79
C PRO A 268 0.69 -8.64 9.70
N VAL A 269 0.70 -9.25 10.88
CA VAL A 269 -0.27 -8.98 11.95
C VAL A 269 0.48 -8.46 13.15
N ILE A 270 0.23 -7.20 13.52
CA ILE A 270 0.94 -6.55 14.61
C ILE A 270 0.00 -6.36 15.80
N THR A 271 0.34 -7.03 16.89
CA THR A 271 -0.28 -6.83 18.20
C THR A 271 0.74 -6.27 19.17
N LYS A 272 0.28 -5.88 20.37
CA LYS A 272 1.18 -5.49 21.45
C LYS A 272 2.09 -6.64 21.93
N ASP A 273 1.65 -7.89 21.76
CA ASP A 273 2.27 -9.07 22.37
C ASP A 273 3.17 -9.83 21.37
N PHE A 274 2.78 -9.85 20.10
CA PHE A 274 3.50 -10.52 19.03
C PHE A 274 3.29 -9.83 17.67
N VAL A 275 4.23 -10.07 16.77
CA VAL A 275 4.15 -9.81 15.33
C VAL A 275 4.09 -11.16 14.62
N LEU A 276 3.14 -11.35 13.73
CA LEU A 276 3.16 -12.45 12.76
C LEU A 276 3.61 -11.91 11.41
N VAL A 277 4.43 -12.67 10.70
CA VAL A 277 4.71 -12.48 9.27
C VAL A 277 4.64 -13.82 8.56
N SER A 278 4.19 -13.81 7.32
CA SER A 278 4.32 -14.96 6.41
C SER A 278 5.62 -14.79 5.63
N VAL A 279 6.47 -15.81 5.70
CA VAL A 279 7.65 -15.92 4.83
C VAL A 279 7.20 -16.70 3.60
N GLN A 280 7.03 -16.00 2.47
CA GLN A 280 6.62 -16.65 1.22
C GLN A 280 7.84 -17.24 0.51
N HIS A 281 7.59 -18.30 -0.27
CA HIS A 281 8.47 -18.86 -1.30
C HIS A 281 10.00 -18.86 -1.03
N PRO A 282 10.49 -19.25 0.17
CA PRO A 282 11.91 -19.11 0.50
C PRO A 282 12.82 -19.87 -0.47
N GLY A 283 13.73 -19.16 -1.10
CA GLY A 283 14.66 -19.68 -2.09
C GLY A 283 14.15 -19.64 -3.52
N GLU A 284 13.10 -18.85 -3.81
CA GLU A 284 12.74 -18.47 -5.17
C GLU A 284 13.83 -17.59 -5.76
N VAL A 285 14.80 -18.24 -6.41
CA VAL A 285 15.96 -17.62 -7.02
C VAL A 285 16.17 -18.24 -8.39
N ASP A 286 16.48 -17.41 -9.39
CA ASP A 286 16.75 -17.85 -10.75
C ASP A 286 17.78 -18.99 -10.80
N GLY A 287 17.49 -20.02 -11.59
CA GLY A 287 18.35 -21.19 -11.75
C GLY A 287 18.22 -22.27 -10.66
N HIS A 288 17.33 -22.07 -9.69
CA HIS A 288 17.01 -23.07 -8.67
C HIS A 288 15.67 -23.77 -8.93
N SER A 289 15.49 -24.93 -8.30
CA SER A 289 14.29 -25.77 -8.44
C SER A 289 14.09 -26.62 -7.19
N ALA A 290 13.00 -27.41 -7.16
CA ALA A 290 12.76 -28.37 -6.08
C ALA A 290 13.89 -29.42 -5.95
N ASP A 291 14.54 -29.80 -7.06
CA ASP A 291 15.64 -30.77 -7.04
C ASP A 291 17.01 -30.13 -6.71
N ASN A 292 17.11 -28.81 -6.81
CA ASN A 292 18.29 -28.00 -6.49
C ASN A 292 17.89 -26.72 -5.75
N PRO A 293 17.42 -26.83 -4.49
CA PRO A 293 16.83 -25.70 -3.77
C PRO A 293 17.88 -24.65 -3.38
N ALA A 294 17.53 -23.37 -3.47
CA ALA A 294 18.39 -22.26 -3.03
C ALA A 294 18.35 -22.04 -1.51
N SER A 295 17.29 -22.55 -0.85
CA SER A 295 17.03 -22.39 0.56
C SER A 295 16.62 -23.71 1.18
N HIS A 296 16.95 -23.87 2.46
CA HIS A 296 16.50 -24.99 3.29
C HIS A 296 15.69 -24.49 4.49
N TRP A 297 15.30 -23.21 4.49
CA TRP A 297 14.49 -22.64 5.58
C TRP A 297 13.07 -23.27 5.60
N PRO A 298 12.49 -23.54 6.78
CA PRO A 298 12.98 -23.19 8.13
C PRO A 298 13.87 -24.24 8.80
N ASP A 299 13.80 -25.50 8.36
CA ASP A 299 14.36 -26.63 9.10
C ASP A 299 15.89 -26.78 8.92
N GLY A 300 16.46 -26.23 7.85
CA GLY A 300 17.88 -26.22 7.55
C GLY A 300 18.44 -27.56 7.04
N GLY A 301 19.77 -27.64 6.90
CA GLY A 301 20.44 -28.84 6.41
C GLY A 301 20.11 -29.10 4.94
N SER A 302 19.49 -30.24 4.64
CA SER A 302 19.09 -30.65 3.29
C SER A 302 17.56 -30.75 3.13
N SER A 303 16.78 -30.13 4.03
CA SER A 303 15.32 -30.15 3.94
C SER A 303 14.81 -29.33 2.76
N GLN A 304 13.67 -29.71 2.17
CA GLN A 304 13.00 -28.86 1.18
C GLN A 304 12.55 -27.53 1.82
N PRO A 305 12.68 -26.38 1.11
CA PRO A 305 12.21 -25.10 1.61
C PRO A 305 10.69 -25.11 1.78
N ARG A 306 10.21 -24.41 2.81
CA ARG A 306 8.78 -24.36 3.13
C ARG A 306 8.38 -22.95 3.52
N PRO A 307 7.38 -22.34 2.86
CA PRO A 307 6.74 -21.13 3.38
C PRO A 307 6.20 -21.41 4.79
N ALA A 308 6.31 -20.42 5.68
CA ALA A 308 5.80 -20.56 7.04
C ALA A 308 5.40 -19.21 7.64
N VAL A 309 4.49 -19.28 8.61
CA VAL A 309 4.13 -18.12 9.45
C VAL A 309 5.06 -18.09 10.66
N VAL A 310 5.75 -16.97 10.84
CA VAL A 310 6.69 -16.74 11.95
C VAL A 310 6.02 -15.83 12.98
N ALA A 311 6.07 -16.25 14.24
CA ALA A 311 5.66 -15.41 15.37
C ALA A 311 6.89 -14.83 16.09
N VAL A 312 7.02 -13.51 16.05
CA VAL A 312 8.04 -12.76 16.77
C VAL A 312 7.40 -12.15 18.02
N TYR A 313 7.94 -12.46 19.20
CA TYR A 313 7.45 -11.93 20.47
C TYR A 313 8.63 -11.50 21.34
N ASN A 314 8.40 -10.51 22.20
CA ASN A 314 9.38 -10.06 23.18
C ASN A 314 9.05 -10.70 24.55
N PRO A 315 9.91 -11.58 25.09
CA PRO A 315 9.64 -12.25 26.36
C PRO A 315 9.60 -11.29 27.56
N HIS A 316 10.05 -10.04 27.39
CA HIS A 316 10.14 -9.04 28.44
C HIS A 316 9.14 -7.87 28.30
N GLY A 317 8.21 -7.91 27.33
CA GLY A 317 7.17 -6.89 27.23
C GLY A 317 6.66 -6.62 25.82
N SER A 318 6.08 -5.44 25.62
CA SER A 318 5.35 -5.08 24.39
C SER A 318 6.24 -4.73 23.20
N ILE A 319 5.79 -5.05 21.99
CA ILE A 319 6.39 -4.64 20.71
C ILE A 319 5.79 -3.31 20.24
N GLY A 320 6.58 -2.46 19.56
CA GLY A 320 6.10 -1.23 18.93
C GLY A 320 5.98 -0.01 19.86
N LYS A 321 6.25 -0.17 21.17
CA LYS A 321 6.23 0.94 22.12
C LYS A 321 7.35 1.95 21.79
N PRO A 322 7.04 3.23 21.50
CA PRO A 322 8.06 4.25 21.26
C PRO A 322 8.96 4.42 22.49
N ARG A 323 10.29 4.53 22.29
CA ARG A 323 11.21 4.89 23.38
C ARG A 323 10.91 6.32 23.84
N GLY A 324 10.60 6.51 25.13
CA GLY A 324 10.40 7.83 25.73
C GLY A 324 8.95 8.31 25.85
N ARG A 325 7.96 7.40 25.81
CA ARG A 325 6.58 7.64 26.27
C ARG A 325 6.16 6.68 27.37
#